data_AF-A0AA42Z6A9-F1
#
_entry.id   AF-A0AA42Z6A9-F1
#
_cell.length_a   1.000
_cell.length_b   1.000
_cell.length_c   1.000
_cell.angle_alpha   90.00
_cell.angle_beta   90.00
_cell.angle_gamma   90.00
#
_symmetry.space_group_name_H-M   'P 1'
#
loop_
_entity.id
_entity.type
_entity.pdbx_description
1 polymer ?
#
loop_
_entity_poly.entity_id
_entity_poly.type
_entity_poly.pdbx_seq_one_letter_code
_entity_poly.pdbx_strand_id
1 'polypeptide(L)' 'MEYPTVESLARWRHRLAVSQSVLARALDVKQSTLSRWESEALSPSKIELRAWRNVLEVLEDCRDGE' A
#
# COMPACT_ATOMS: atom_id res chain seq x y z
N MET A 1 -10.19 15.17 0.85
CA MET A 1 -9.93 13.71 0.87
C MET A 1 -8.76 13.48 -0.06
N GLU A 2 -7.55 13.55 0.48
CA GLU A 2 -6.32 13.41 -0.29
C GLU A 2 -6.14 11.92 -0.61
N TYR A 3 -6.07 11.57 -1.89
CA TYR A 3 -5.82 10.19 -2.32
C TYR A 3 -4.33 9.90 -2.12
N PRO A 4 -3.95 8.73 -1.58
CA PRO A 4 -2.54 8.42 -1.40
C PRO A 4 -1.86 8.38 -2.78
N THR A 5 -0.88 9.26 -2.97
CA THR A 5 -0.05 9.31 -4.17
C THR A 5 1.00 8.19 -4.15
N VAL A 6 1.66 7.95 -5.27
CA VAL A 6 2.79 7.01 -5.39
C VAL A 6 3.85 7.25 -4.31
N GLU A 7 4.20 8.51 -4.08
CA GLU A 7 5.17 8.90 -3.05
C GLU A 7 4.68 8.56 -1.63
N SER A 8 3.37 8.64 -1.41
CA SER A 8 2.75 8.22 -0.15
C SER A 8 2.90 6.71 0.07
N LEU A 9 2.84 5.90 -0.98
CA LEU A 9 2.88 4.44 -0.90
C LEU A 9 4.22 3.90 -0.39
N ALA A 10 5.33 4.34 -1.00
CA ALA A 10 6.66 3.93 -0.56
C ALA A 10 6.94 4.38 0.88
N ARG A 11 6.51 5.60 1.23
CA ARG A 11 6.66 6.16 2.57
C ARG A 11 5.85 5.40 3.61
N TRP A 12 4.61 5.02 3.30
CA TRP A 12 3.75 4.21 4.16
C TRP A 12 4.31 2.80 4.36
N ARG A 13 4.76 2.16 3.28
CA ARG A 13 5.44 0.86 3.34
C ARG A 13 6.63 0.89 4.29
N HIS A 14 7.44 1.94 4.21
CA HIS A 14 8.57 2.16 5.12
C HIS A 14 8.14 2.39 6.57
N ARG A 15 7.10 3.20 6.81
CA ARG A 15 6.55 3.45 8.15
C ARG A 15 5.98 2.19 8.81
N LEU A 16 5.36 1.34 8.00
CA LEU A 16 4.79 0.08 8.44
C LEU A 16 5.81 -1.06 8.52
N ALA A 17 7.05 -0.83 8.07
CA ALA A 17 8.11 -1.84 7.94
C ALA A 17 7.65 -3.10 7.18
N VAL A 18 6.71 -2.95 6.25
CA VAL A 18 6.17 -4.06 5.45
C VAL A 18 6.94 -4.22 4.15
N SER A 19 7.16 -5.46 3.74
CA SER A 19 7.78 -5.75 2.44
C SER A 19 6.78 -5.57 1.30
N GLN A 20 7.28 -5.26 0.09
CA GLN A 20 6.44 -5.19 -1.11
C GLN A 20 5.60 -6.48 -1.29
N SER A 21 6.19 -7.65 -1.02
CA SER A 21 5.50 -8.95 -1.11
C SER A 21 4.29 -9.06 -0.20
N VAL A 22 4.41 -8.60 1.05
CA VAL A 22 3.33 -8.64 2.06
C VAL A 22 2.21 -7.73 1.62
N LEU A 23 2.56 -6.54 1.17
CA LEU A 23 1.62 -5.54 0.71
C LEU A 23 0.90 -5.96 -0.57
N ALA A 24 1.63 -6.57 -1.51
CA ALA A 24 1.06 -7.10 -2.76
C ALA A 24 0.02 -8.16 -2.45
N ARG A 25 0.36 -9.07 -1.53
CA ARG A 25 -0.54 -10.14 -1.09
C ARG A 25 -1.76 -9.60 -0.35
N ALA A 26 -1.60 -8.56 0.48
CA ALA A 26 -2.72 -7.92 1.18
C ALA A 26 -3.68 -7.21 0.21
N LEU A 27 -3.17 -6.70 -0.90
CA LEU A 27 -3.94 -5.99 -1.93
C LEU A 27 -4.39 -6.89 -3.07
N ASP A 28 -4.06 -8.17 -3.02
CA ASP A 28 -4.27 -9.14 -4.10
C ASP A 28 -3.72 -8.69 -5.47
N VAL A 29 -2.54 -8.04 -5.45
CA VAL A 29 -1.84 -7.61 -6.66
C VAL A 29 -0.49 -8.28 -6.80
N LYS A 30 0.02 -8.35 -8.03
CA LYS A 30 1.38 -8.84 -8.28
C LYS A 30 2.40 -7.84 -7.70
N GLN A 31 3.51 -8.34 -7.16
CA GLN A 31 4.64 -7.50 -6.75
C GLN A 31 5.14 -6.59 -7.89
N SER A 32 5.10 -7.07 -9.13
CA SER A 32 5.44 -6.27 -10.32
C SER A 32 4.52 -5.06 -10.51
N THR A 33 3.25 -5.17 -10.10
CA THR A 33 2.27 -4.07 -10.12
C THR A 33 2.64 -3.05 -9.04
N LEU A 34 2.98 -3.49 -7.84
CA LEU A 34 3.47 -2.61 -6.78
C LEU A 34 4.73 -1.85 -7.17
N SER A 35 5.72 -2.55 -7.74
CA SER A 35 6.96 -1.93 -8.20
C SER A 35 6.69 -0.87 -9.28
N ARG A 36 5.72 -1.11 -10.17
CA ARG A 36 5.27 -0.12 -11.15
C ARG A 36 4.55 1.08 -10.54
N TRP A 37 3.76 0.84 -9.50
CA TRP A 37 3.14 1.93 -8.74
C TRP A 37 4.19 2.78 -8.06
N GLU A 38 5.12 2.17 -7.33
CA GLU A 38 6.22 2.88 -6.65
C GLU A 38 7.18 3.60 -7.60
N SER A 39 7.29 3.15 -8.86
CA SER A 39 8.17 3.76 -9.87
C SER A 39 7.46 4.77 -10.78
N GLU A 40 6.26 5.25 -10.40
CA GLU A 40 5.43 6.22 -11.17
C GLU A 40 5.02 5.77 -12.59
N ALA A 41 5.32 4.52 -12.97
CA ALA A 41 5.03 3.99 -14.29
C ALA A 41 3.55 3.62 -14.48
N LEU A 42 2.80 3.47 -13.39
CA LEU A 42 1.40 3.08 -13.41
C LEU A 42 0.67 3.67 -12.20
N SER A 43 -0.41 4.41 -12.40
CA SER A 43 -1.22 4.93 -11.31
C SER A 43 -2.25 3.88 -10.87
N PRO A 44 -2.40 3.60 -9.55
CA PRO A 44 -3.45 2.72 -9.06
C PRO A 44 -4.84 3.31 -9.35
N SER A 45 -5.81 2.46 -9.66
CA SER A 45 -7.19 2.88 -9.85
C SER A 45 -7.86 3.17 -8.50
N LYS A 46 -9.03 3.82 -8.53
CA LYS A 46 -9.78 4.18 -7.32
C LYS A 46 -10.16 2.98 -6.44
N ILE A 47 -10.32 1.80 -7.05
CA ILE A 47 -10.61 0.55 -6.35
C ILE A 47 -9.39 0.09 -5.55
N GLU A 48 -8.23 0.07 -6.18
CA GLU A 48 -6.98 -0.30 -5.52
C GLU A 48 -6.68 0.67 -4.38
N LEU A 49 -6.84 1.98 -4.58
CA LEU A 49 -6.69 2.99 -3.52
C LEU A 49 -7.62 2.77 -2.33
N ARG A 50 -8.82 2.22 -2.54
CA ARG A 50 -9.73 1.85 -1.45
C ARG A 50 -9.25 0.60 -0.72
N ALA A 51 -8.82 -0.43 -1.46
CA ALA A 51 -8.22 -1.64 -0.87
C ALA A 51 -7.01 -1.29 -0.01
N TRP A 52 -6.17 -0.36 -0.50
CA TRP A 52 -5.05 0.22 0.24
C TRP A 52 -5.45 0.82 1.57
N ARG A 53 -6.47 1.70 1.59
CA ARG A 53 -6.96 2.30 2.83
C ARG A 53 -7.39 1.24 3.85
N ASN A 54 -8.13 0.22 3.41
CA ASN A 54 -8.58 -0.85 4.30
C ASN A 54 -7.41 -1.68 4.84
N VAL A 55 -6.42 -2.00 3.99
CA VAL A 55 -5.22 -2.72 4.43
C VAL A 55 -4.40 -1.91 5.42
N LEU A 56 -4.25 -0.59 5.19
CA LEU A 56 -3.56 0.30 6.12
C LEU A 56 -4.26 0.35 7.47
N GLU A 57 -5.60 0.52 7.48
CA GLU A 57 -6.39 0.53 8.71
C GLU A 57 -6.19 -0.75 9.53
N VAL A 58 -6.20 -1.92 8.88
CA VAL A 58 -5.95 -3.21 9.54
C VAL A 58 -4.51 -3.37 10.05
N LEU A 59 -3.52 -2.88 9.30
CA LEU A 59 -2.11 -2.97 9.69
C LEU A 59 -1.74 -1.98 10.80
N GLU A 60 -2.40 -0.82 10.87
CA GLU A 60 -2.27 0.12 11.98
C GLU A 60 -2.89 -0.43 13.26
N ASP A 61 -4.07 -1.07 13.18
CA ASP A 61 -4.74 -1.71 14.32
C ASP A 61 -3.91 -2.85 14.95
N CYS A 62 -3.18 -3.62 14.14
CA CYS A 62 -2.27 -4.66 14.64
C CYS A 62 -1.03 -4.14 15.39
N ARG A 63 -0.71 -2.84 15.32
CA ARG A 63 0.50 -2.27 15.95
C ARG A 63 0.27 -1.82 17.40
N ASP A 64 -0.97 -1.61 17.82
CA ASP A 64 -1.32 -1.15 19.18
C ASP A 64 -1.45 -2.31 20.20
N GLY A 65 -1.12 -3.54 19.80
CA GLY A 65 -1.08 -4.70 20.68
C GLY A 65 0.32 -5.01 21.19
N GLU A 66 0.87 -4.16 22.08
CA GLU A 66 2.02 -4.51 22.94
C GLU A 66 1.66 -4.35 24.43
#